data_AF-A0A800DFX0-F1
#
_entry.id   AF-A0A800DFX0-F1
#
_cell.length_a   1.000
_cell.length_b   1.000
_cell.length_c   1.000
_cell.angle_alpha   90.00
_cell.angle_beta   90.00
_cell.angle_gamma   90.00
#
_symmetry.space_group_name_H-M   'P 1'
#
loop_
_entity.id
_entity.type
_entity.pdbx_description
1 polymer ?
#
loop_
_entity_poly.entity_id
_entity_poly.type
_entity_poly.pdbx_seq_one_letter_code
_entity_poly.pdbx_strand_id
1 'polypeptide(L)'
;MSEARPFPLLSDFVGVVYLPAPGFERKLSIGWSRLDFPWDEIEPQKGVWRWEKFDMLVLEAHWRGLEIVEHIQHTQPELPVAVITA
;
A
#
# COMPACT_ATOMS: atom_id res chain seq x y z
N MET A 1 8.37 22.01 9.96
CA MET A 1 6.93 22.32 10.08
C MET A 1 6.46 22.75 8.71
N SER A 2 5.62 21.93 8.06
CA SER A 2 5.05 22.27 6.75
C SER A 2 4.11 23.48 6.92
N GLU A 3 4.31 24.52 6.13
CA GLU A 3 3.40 25.68 6.09
C GLU A 3 2.01 25.19 5.66
N ALA A 4 0.99 25.47 6.46
CA ALA A 4 -0.37 25.05 6.13
C ALA A 4 -0.79 25.73 4.82
N ARG A 5 -0.93 24.94 3.74
CA ARG A 5 -1.39 25.45 2.45
C ARG A 5 -2.84 25.93 2.60
N PRO A 6 -3.19 27.14 2.10
CA PRO A 6 -4.51 27.72 2.31
C PRO A 6 -5.64 26.96 1.58
N PHE A 7 -5.30 26.20 0.53
CA PHE A 7 -6.23 25.36 -0.22
C PHE A 7 -5.57 24.04 -0.64
N PRO A 8 -6.33 22.94 -0.71
CA PRO A 8 -5.82 21.67 -1.22
C PRO A 8 -5.56 21.76 -2.74
N LEU A 9 -4.56 21.02 -3.20
CA LEU A 9 -4.30 20.75 -4.61
C LEU A 9 -5.17 19.59 -5.09
N LEU A 10 -5.32 19.45 -6.41
CA LEU A 10 -6.02 18.30 -7.00
C LEU A 10 -5.38 16.96 -6.57
N SER A 11 -4.06 16.94 -6.40
CA SER A 11 -3.30 15.78 -5.90
C SER A 11 -3.70 15.34 -4.49
N ASP A 12 -4.27 16.22 -3.68
CA ASP A 12 -4.73 15.85 -2.35
C ASP A 12 -6.02 14.99 -2.41
N PHE A 13 -6.72 14.98 -3.55
CA PHE A 13 -7.96 14.22 -3.75
C PHE A 13 -7.82 13.04 -4.72
N VAL A 14 -6.92 13.15 -5.70
CA VAL A 14 -6.76 12.13 -6.74
C VAL A 14 -5.75 11.09 -6.28
N GLY A 15 -6.28 9.91 -5.99
CA GLY A 15 -5.49 8.71 -5.76
C GLY A 15 -5.78 7.61 -6.77
N VAL A 16 -4.94 6.60 -6.77
CA VAL A 16 -5.09 5.41 -7.62
C VAL A 16 -4.80 4.14 -6.81
N VAL A 17 -5.39 3.03 -7.22
CA VAL A 17 -5.03 1.71 -6.67
C VAL A 17 -3.82 1.20 -7.44
N TYR A 18 -2.79 0.77 -6.71
CA TYR A 18 -1.45 0.42 -7.23
C TYR A 18 -0.63 1.61 -7.72
N LEU A 19 0.68 1.41 -7.90
CA LEU A 19 1.53 2.45 -8.47
C LEU A 19 1.21 2.62 -9.95
N PRO A 20 1.02 3.86 -10.44
CA PRO A 20 0.84 4.10 -11.86
C PRO A 20 2.16 3.84 -12.61
N ALA A 21 2.11 3.80 -13.95
CA ALA A 21 3.33 3.83 -14.75
C ALA A 21 4.12 5.13 -14.49
N PRO A 22 5.47 5.10 -14.42
CA PRO A 22 6.27 6.29 -14.14
C PRO A 22 5.91 7.50 -15.02
N GLY A 23 5.78 8.66 -14.38
CA GLY A 23 5.42 9.93 -15.01
C GLY A 23 3.92 10.16 -15.22
N PHE A 24 3.05 9.16 -14.99
CA PHE A 24 1.59 9.38 -15.02
C PHE A 24 1.09 10.10 -13.78
N GLU A 25 1.76 9.93 -12.63
CA GLU A 25 1.49 10.65 -11.39
C GLU A 25 1.41 12.16 -11.61
N ARG A 26 2.39 12.72 -12.32
CA ARG A 26 2.42 14.16 -12.63
C ARG A 26 1.39 14.55 -13.68
N LYS A 27 1.23 13.75 -14.75
CA LYS A 27 0.31 14.05 -15.86
C LYS A 27 -1.15 14.10 -15.41
N LEU A 28 -1.52 13.27 -14.43
CA LEU A 28 -2.89 13.12 -13.93
C LEU A 28 -3.11 13.78 -12.57
N SER A 29 -2.11 14.49 -12.04
CA SER A 29 -2.15 15.10 -10.70
C SER A 29 -2.53 14.10 -9.60
N ILE A 30 -1.95 12.89 -9.64
CA ILE A 30 -2.13 11.87 -8.59
C ILE A 30 -1.20 12.22 -7.44
N GLY A 31 -1.72 12.30 -6.22
CA GLY A 31 -0.89 12.57 -5.03
C GLY A 31 -0.69 11.36 -4.12
N TRP A 32 -1.50 10.31 -4.26
CA TRP A 32 -1.36 9.11 -3.43
C TRP A 32 -1.74 7.83 -4.17
N SER A 33 -1.17 6.72 -3.72
CA SER A 33 -1.49 5.37 -4.20
C SER A 33 -1.89 4.48 -3.03
N ARG A 34 -3.00 3.73 -3.18
CA ARG A 34 -3.32 2.64 -2.25
C ARG A 34 -2.61 1.37 -2.69
N LEU A 35 -1.84 0.77 -1.79
CA LEU A 35 -1.15 -0.50 -2.01
C LEU A 35 -1.63 -1.56 -1.04
N ASP A 36 -1.69 -2.80 -1.52
CA ASP A 36 -1.98 -3.96 -0.68
C ASP A 36 -0.67 -4.54 -0.12
N PHE A 37 -0.71 -4.86 1.17
CA PHE A 37 0.40 -5.40 1.95
C PHE A 37 -0.02 -6.77 2.52
N PRO A 38 0.16 -7.86 1.74
CA PRO A 38 -0.21 -9.19 2.17
C PRO A 38 0.63 -9.66 3.36
N TRP A 39 -0.03 -10.03 4.46
CA TRP A 39 0.64 -10.39 5.71
C TRP A 39 1.51 -11.64 5.56
N ASP A 40 1.10 -12.59 4.72
CA ASP A 40 1.85 -13.82 4.43
C ASP A 40 3.13 -13.59 3.60
N GLU A 41 3.24 -12.45 2.90
CA GLU A 41 4.51 -12.03 2.30
C GLU A 41 5.40 -11.25 3.29
N ILE A 42 4.79 -10.44 4.16
CA ILE A 42 5.49 -9.63 5.18
C ILE A 42 6.04 -10.50 6.31
N GLU A 43 5.21 -11.38 6.85
CA GLU A 43 5.52 -12.30 7.95
C GLU A 43 5.19 -13.74 7.53
N PRO A 44 5.93 -14.33 6.58
CA PRO A 44 5.65 -15.67 6.06
C PRO A 44 5.73 -16.76 7.14
N GLN A 45 6.51 -16.52 8.20
CA GLN A 45 6.55 -17.34 9.40
C GLN A 45 6.55 -16.39 10.59
N LYS A 46 5.79 -16.72 11.64
CA LYS A 46 5.69 -15.89 12.84
C LYS A 46 7.07 -15.50 13.38
N GLY A 47 7.35 -14.20 13.47
CA GLY A 47 8.61 -13.62 13.90
C GLY A 47 9.68 -13.47 12.80
N VAL A 48 9.42 -13.94 11.58
CA VAL A 48 10.30 -13.78 10.42
C VAL A 48 9.71 -12.72 9.50
N TRP A 49 10.32 -11.54 9.48
CA TRP A 49 9.86 -10.38 8.73
C TRP A 49 10.60 -10.22 7.40
N ARG A 50 9.89 -9.82 6.35
CA ARG A 50 10.42 -9.53 5.01
C ARG A 50 9.84 -8.21 4.51
N TRP A 51 10.45 -7.10 4.93
CA TRP A 51 10.00 -5.75 4.59
C TRP A 51 10.66 -5.19 3.34
N GLU A 52 11.76 -5.78 2.85
CA GLU A 52 12.64 -5.17 1.85
C GLU A 52 11.91 -4.83 0.54
N LYS A 53 11.05 -5.73 0.07
CA LYS A 53 10.20 -5.50 -1.12
C LYS A 53 9.28 -4.30 -0.92
N PHE A 54 8.68 -4.18 0.26
CA PHE A 54 7.68 -3.19 0.60
C PHE A 54 8.32 -1.82 0.88
N ASP A 55 9.46 -1.80 1.57
CA ASP A 55 10.27 -0.61 1.77
C ASP A 55 10.68 0.01 0.43
N MET A 56 11.13 -0.83 -0.52
CA MET A 56 11.48 -0.36 -1.86
C MET A 56 10.28 0.24 -2.61
N LEU A 57 9.08 -0.33 -2.46
CA LEU A 57 7.86 0.22 -3.07
C LEU A 57 7.48 1.59 -2.47
N VAL A 58 7.56 1.74 -1.14
CA VAL A 58 7.28 3.01 -0.47
C VAL A 58 8.31 4.07 -0.87
N LEU A 59 9.60 3.71 -0.90
CA LEU A 59 10.67 4.60 -1.34
C LEU A 59 10.48 5.04 -2.79
N GLU A 60 10.14 4.11 -3.69
CA GLU A 60 9.86 4.43 -5.09
C GLU A 60 8.69 5.43 -5.21
N ALA A 61 7.60 5.19 -4.48
CA ALA A 61 6.44 6.07 -4.48
C ALA A 61 6.81 7.48 -4.02
N HIS A 62 7.52 7.58 -2.89
CA HIS A 62 7.96 8.87 -2.34
C HIS A 62 8.92 9.60 -3.27
N TRP A 63 9.87 8.91 -3.91
CA TRP A 63 10.74 9.50 -4.93
C TRP A 63 9.98 10.04 -6.14
N ARG A 64 8.81 9.48 -6.43
CA ARG A 64 7.90 9.93 -7.49
C ARG A 64 6.91 11.00 -7.03
N GLY A 65 6.95 11.41 -5.76
CA GLY A 65 6.07 12.42 -5.18
C GLY A 65 4.67 11.91 -4.86
N LEU A 66 4.52 10.61 -4.66
CA LEU A 66 3.29 9.95 -4.22
C LEU A 66 3.40 9.57 -2.75
N GLU A 67 2.33 9.78 -1.99
CA GLU A 67 2.15 9.18 -0.68
C GLU A 67 1.52 7.78 -0.81
N ILE A 68 1.83 6.87 0.11
CA ILE A 68 1.20 5.54 0.15
C ILE A 68 0.11 5.49 1.20
N VAL A 69 -1.04 4.92 0.81
CA VAL A 69 -2.08 4.47 1.74
C VAL A 69 -2.01 2.95 1.80
N GLU A 70 -1.58 2.42 2.93
CA GLU A 70 -1.45 1.00 3.14
C GLU A 70 -2.80 0.31 3.38
N HIS A 71 -2.94 -0.89 2.84
CA HIS A 71 -4.01 -1.81 3.18
C HIS A 71 -3.42 -3.18 3.50
N ILE A 72 -3.37 -3.50 4.79
CA ILE A 72 -2.84 -4.77 5.27
C ILE A 72 -3.88 -5.87 5.04
N GLN A 73 -3.50 -6.88 4.26
CA GLN A 73 -4.37 -8.02 3.98
C GLN A 73 -3.99 -9.19 4.88
N HIS A 74 -4.90 -9.55 5.77
CA HIS A 74 -4.78 -10.79 6.53
C HIS A 74 -5.50 -11.92 5.81
N THR A 75 -4.75 -12.94 5.41
CA THR A 75 -5.33 -14.22 5.01
C THR A 75 -5.71 -14.95 6.30
N GLN A 76 -7.01 -15.10 6.56
CA GLN A 76 -7.42 -16.05 7.60
C GLN A 76 -7.02 -17.45 7.12
N PRO A 77 -6.29 -18.24 7.93
CA PRO A 77 -6.08 -19.64 7.57
C PRO A 77 -7.45 -20.30 7.47
N GLU A 78 -7.70 -20.96 6.33
CA GLU A 78 -8.87 -21.82 6.11
C GLU A 78 -9.00 -22.72 7.34
N LEU A 79 -10.02 -22.51 8.18
CA LEU A 79 -10.30 -23.45 9.25
C LEU A 79 -10.60 -24.78 8.56
N PRO A 80 -9.93 -25.89 8.91
CA PRO A 80 -10.33 -27.17 8.38
C PRO A 80 -11.81 -27.34 8.74
N VAL A 81 -12.66 -27.53 7.73
CA VAL A 81 -14.05 -27.91 7.94
C VAL A 81 -13.96 -29.15 8.81
N ALA A 82 -14.30 -29.02 10.09
CA ALA A 82 -14.41 -30.15 10.97
C ALA A 82 -15.47 -31.04 10.33
N VAL A 83 -15.04 -32.15 9.74
CA VAL A 83 -15.95 -33.19 9.29
C VAL A 83 -16.56 -33.73 10.57
N ILE A 84 -17.72 -33.21 10.94
CA ILE A 84 -18.56 -33.81 11.96
C ILE A 84 -19.11 -35.09 11.33
N THR A 85 -18.34 -36.17 11.38
CA THR A 85 -18.89 -37.52 11.27
C THR A 85 -19.73 -37.75 12.52
N ALA A 86 -21.06 -37.78 12.33
CA ALA A 86 -22.03 -38.29 13.29
C ALA A 86 -21.94 -39.81 13.43
#